data_AF-A0A7C5JAW4-F1
#
_entry.id   AF-A0A7C5JAW4-F1
#
_cell.length_a   1.000
_cell.length_b   1.000
_cell.length_c   1.000
_cell.angle_alpha   90.00
_cell.angle_beta   90.00
_cell.angle_gamma   90.00
#
_symmetry.space_group_name_H-M   'P 1'
#
loop_
_entity.id
_entity.type
_entity.pdbx_description
1 polymer ?
#
loop_
_entity_poly.entity_id
_entity_poly.type
_entity_poly.pdbx_seq_one_letter_code
_entity_poly.pdbx_strand_id
1 'polypeptide(L)'
;MAKKYIDVMDTTFRDGFQSVFGGRVLMDDFFPAVEAAKEAGIKHFEFGGGARFQSLYYYLQENAFEIMDLFRDIVGPEANLQILARGINTVMLDTASREMIDLFAQMFKKHS
;
A
#
# COMPACT_ATOMS: atom_id res chain seq x y z
N MET A 1 6.29 -23.18 28.80
CA MET A 1 5.38 -22.90 27.67
C MET A 1 6.22 -22.73 26.41
N ALA A 2 5.77 -23.26 25.26
CA ALA A 2 6.45 -23.02 23.99
C ALA A 2 6.35 -21.53 23.60
N LYS A 3 7.36 -21.01 22.89
CA LYS A 3 7.32 -19.63 22.37
C LYS A 3 6.19 -19.51 21.34
N LYS A 4 5.30 -18.52 21.51
CA LYS A 4 4.29 -18.15 20.53
C LYS A 4 4.87 -17.05 19.63
N TYR A 5 4.88 -17.30 18.33
CA TYR A 5 5.21 -16.27 17.33
C TYR A 5 3.98 -15.41 17.06
N ILE A 6 4.20 -14.09 16.96
CA ILE A 6 3.17 -13.11 16.66
C ILE A 6 3.47 -12.59 15.26
N ASP A 7 2.51 -12.75 14.35
CA ASP A 7 2.57 -12.15 13.04
C ASP A 7 2.18 -10.68 13.14
N VAL A 8 2.94 -9.83 12.44
CA VAL A 8 2.78 -8.37 12.46
C VAL A 8 2.70 -7.88 11.02
N MET A 9 1.79 -6.94 10.78
CA MET A 9 1.72 -6.18 9.54
C MET A 9 2.38 -4.82 9.75
N ASP A 10 3.37 -4.51 8.92
CA ASP A 10 4.00 -3.19 8.91
C ASP A 10 3.12 -2.19 8.17
N THR A 11 2.71 -1.12 8.86
CA THR A 11 1.85 -0.06 8.33
C THR A 11 2.60 1.24 8.05
N THR A 12 3.92 1.27 8.24
CA THR A 12 4.75 2.48 8.09
C THR A 12 4.52 3.14 6.72
N PHE A 13 4.54 2.33 5.66
CA PHE A 13 4.53 2.79 4.27
C PHE A 13 3.14 3.22 3.75
N ARG A 14 2.07 3.01 4.52
CA ARG A 14 0.70 3.46 4.20
C ARG A 14 0.12 4.30 5.33
N ASP A 15 -0.37 3.67 6.39
CA ASP A 15 -1.04 4.38 7.48
C ASP A 15 -0.10 5.26 8.30
N GLY A 16 1.16 4.85 8.48
CA GLY A 16 2.19 5.63 9.15
C GLY A 16 2.44 6.96 8.45
N PHE A 17 2.78 6.93 7.16
CA PHE A 17 2.95 8.14 6.37
C PHE A 17 1.68 8.97 6.23
N GLN A 18 0.52 8.33 6.12
CA GLN A 18 -0.76 9.04 6.10
C GLN A 18 -0.99 9.83 7.40
N SER A 19 -0.68 9.23 8.54
CA SER A 19 -0.93 9.80 9.87
C SER A 19 0.07 10.90 10.23
N VAL A 20 1.35 10.72 9.89
CA VAL A 20 2.42 11.64 10.32
C VAL A 20 2.71 12.73 9.29
N PHE A 21 2.68 12.38 8.00
CA PHE A 21 3.11 13.26 6.91
C PHE A 21 1.97 13.60 5.94
N GLY A 22 0.72 13.30 6.31
CA GLY A 22 -0.44 13.52 5.44
C GLY A 22 -0.40 12.71 4.14
N GLY A 23 0.38 11.63 4.09
CA GLY A 23 0.51 10.76 2.92
C GLY A 23 1.36 11.34 1.80
N ARG A 24 2.21 12.33 2.09
CA ARG A 24 3.02 13.10 1.12
C ARG A 24 4.51 12.76 1.18
N VAL A 25 4.83 11.48 1.31
CA VAL A 25 6.21 10.98 1.29
C VAL A 25 6.49 10.45 -0.12
N LEU A 26 7.48 11.06 -0.78
CA LEU A 26 7.94 10.73 -2.13
C LEU A 26 8.55 9.33 -2.17
N MET A 27 8.37 8.65 -3.29
CA MET A 27 8.84 7.28 -3.49
C MET A 27 10.33 7.09 -3.16
N ASP A 28 11.18 7.91 -3.79
CA ASP A 28 12.63 7.79 -3.72
C ASP A 28 13.17 7.94 -2.29
N ASP A 29 12.43 8.63 -1.42
CA ASP A 29 12.85 8.90 -0.05
C ASP A 29 12.67 7.70 0.89
N PHE A 30 11.70 6.80 0.64
CA PHE A 30 11.39 5.70 1.59
C PHE A 30 11.70 4.30 1.06
N PHE A 31 12.00 4.14 -0.22
CA PHE A 31 12.31 2.83 -0.81
C PHE A 31 13.50 2.10 -0.17
N PRO A 32 14.60 2.78 0.20
CA PRO A 32 15.66 2.14 0.98
C PRO A 32 15.17 1.55 2.31
N ALA A 33 14.14 2.14 2.93
CA ALA A 33 13.54 1.62 4.15
C ALA A 33 12.64 0.40 3.88
N VAL A 34 11.99 0.31 2.71
CA VAL A 34 11.24 -0.88 2.29
C VAL A 34 12.18 -2.07 2.11
N GLU A 35 13.33 -1.85 1.46
CA GLU A 35 14.35 -2.89 1.28
C GLU A 35 14.91 -3.36 2.62
N ALA A 36 15.26 -2.43 3.51
CA ALA A 36 15.69 -2.77 4.87
C ALA A 36 14.63 -3.55 5.66
N ALA A 37 13.34 -3.20 5.51
CA ALA A 37 12.23 -3.91 6.17
C ALA A 37 12.09 -5.36 5.66
N LYS A 38 12.23 -5.57 4.35
CA LYS A 38 12.29 -6.90 3.73
C LYS A 38 13.49 -7.70 4.25
N GLU A 39 14.68 -7.12 4.28
CA GLU A 39 15.90 -7.78 4.78
C GLU A 39 15.78 -8.15 6.27
N ALA A 40 15.08 -7.34 7.06
CA ALA A 40 14.74 -7.63 8.45
C ALA A 40 13.75 -8.80 8.62
N GLY A 41 13.20 -9.33 7.52
CA GLY A 41 12.31 -10.48 7.50
C GLY A 41 10.83 -10.14 7.63
N ILE A 42 10.44 -8.87 7.48
CA ILE A 42 9.03 -8.48 7.42
C ILE A 42 8.42 -9.01 6.12
N LYS A 43 7.28 -9.68 6.23
CA LYS A 43 6.59 -10.29 5.09
C LYS A 43 5.18 -9.76 4.87
N HIS A 44 4.60 -9.05 5.82
CA HIS A 44 3.25 -8.51 5.71
C HIS A 44 3.30 -7.00 5.78
N PHE A 45 2.94 -6.35 4.67
CA PHE A 45 2.97 -4.90 4.55
C PHE A 45 1.60 -4.37 4.18
N GLU A 46 1.25 -3.24 4.77
CA GLU A 46 0.25 -2.36 4.22
C GLU A 46 0.92 -1.31 3.33
N PHE A 47 0.59 -1.29 2.04
CA PHE A 47 1.40 -0.57 1.04
C PHE A 47 0.60 0.33 0.09
N GLY A 48 -0.74 0.19 0.06
CA GLY A 48 -1.57 0.90 -0.93
C GLY A 48 -3.00 1.19 -0.47
N GLY A 49 -3.76 1.86 -1.35
CA GLY A 49 -5.13 2.27 -1.07
C GLY A 49 -5.22 3.45 -0.08
N GLY A 50 -6.33 3.52 0.66
CA GLY A 50 -6.58 4.60 1.61
C GLY A 50 -6.56 6.00 0.96
N ALA A 51 -6.04 6.99 1.69
CA ALA A 51 -5.79 8.33 1.14
C ALA A 51 -4.52 8.39 0.29
N ARG A 52 -3.65 7.37 0.37
CA ARG A 52 -2.40 7.31 -0.37
C ARG A 52 -2.66 7.26 -1.87
N PHE A 53 -3.68 6.52 -2.31
CA PHE A 53 -4.04 6.46 -3.74
C PHE A 53 -4.26 7.85 -4.36
N GLN A 54 -5.03 8.74 -3.70
CA GLN A 54 -5.31 10.08 -4.21
C GLN A 54 -4.18 11.07 -3.93
N SER A 55 -3.47 10.91 -2.80
CA SER A 55 -2.38 11.82 -2.41
C SER A 55 -1.28 11.88 -3.47
N LEU A 56 -0.93 10.73 -4.06
CA LEU A 56 0.07 10.63 -5.12
C LEU A 56 -0.30 11.50 -6.33
N TYR A 57 -1.55 11.42 -6.78
CA TYR A 57 -2.03 12.22 -7.91
C TYR A 57 -2.21 13.71 -7.57
N TYR A 58 -2.72 14.03 -6.38
CA TYR A 58 -3.06 15.41 -6.02
C TYR A 58 -1.86 16.25 -5.60
N TYR A 59 -0.88 15.65 -4.94
CA TYR A 59 0.19 16.40 -4.28
C TYR A 59 1.58 16.04 -4.78
N LEU A 60 1.83 14.78 -5.15
CA LEU A 60 3.18 14.32 -5.52
C LEU A 60 3.40 14.21 -7.02
N GLN A 61 2.32 14.25 -7.82
CA GLN A 61 2.36 14.03 -9.27
C GLN A 61 2.96 12.66 -9.64
N GLU A 62 2.72 11.65 -8.79
CA GLU A 62 3.17 10.27 -8.97
C GLU A 62 1.98 9.36 -9.35
N ASN A 63 2.25 8.30 -10.11
CA ASN A 63 1.24 7.31 -10.47
C ASN A 63 1.15 6.22 -9.41
N ALA A 64 -0.01 6.09 -8.77
CA ALA A 64 -0.21 5.13 -7.69
C ALA A 64 0.05 3.67 -8.08
N PHE A 65 -0.28 3.26 -9.30
CA PHE A 65 -0.05 1.87 -9.74
C PHE A 65 1.44 1.60 -10.00
N GLU A 66 2.17 2.57 -10.54
CA GLU A 66 3.62 2.44 -10.72
C GLU A 66 4.34 2.32 -9.37
N ILE A 67 3.94 3.12 -8.38
CA ILE A 67 4.48 3.00 -7.01
C ILE A 67 4.20 1.63 -6.42
N MET A 68 3.01 1.08 -6.64
CA MET A 68 2.64 -0.25 -6.15
C MET A 68 3.47 -1.36 -6.81
N ASP A 69 3.66 -1.29 -8.13
CA ASP A 69 4.49 -2.24 -8.88
C ASP A 69 5.95 -2.21 -8.38
N LEU A 70 6.51 -1.02 -8.21
CA LEU A 70 7.88 -0.87 -7.74
C LEU A 70 8.05 -1.33 -6.28
N PHE A 71 7.03 -1.13 -5.44
CA PHE A 71 7.02 -1.69 -4.08
C PHE A 71 7.07 -3.22 -4.12
N ARG A 72 6.23 -3.85 -4.96
CA ARG A 72 6.20 -5.30 -5.17
C ARG A 72 7.55 -5.83 -5.66
N ASP A 73 8.19 -5.14 -6.60
CA ASP A 73 9.52 -5.50 -7.10
C ASP A 73 10.57 -5.55 -5.97
N ILE A 74 10.53 -4.57 -5.05
CA ILE A 74 11.45 -4.53 -3.91
C ILE A 74 11.16 -5.67 -2.94
N VAL A 75 9.92 -5.83 -2.46
CA VAL A 75 9.63 -6.83 -1.41
C VAL A 75 9.61 -8.28 -1.94
N GLY A 76 9.43 -8.46 -3.25
CA GLY A 76 9.39 -9.75 -3.92
C GLY A 76 8.03 -10.46 -3.81
N PRO A 77 7.83 -11.57 -4.53
CA PRO A 77 6.52 -12.22 -4.69
C PRO A 77 5.97 -12.86 -3.40
N GLU A 78 6.84 -13.20 -2.46
CA GLU A 78 6.47 -13.87 -1.19
C GLU A 78 5.88 -12.91 -0.15
N ALA A 79 5.95 -11.60 -0.38
CA ALA A 79 5.39 -10.62 0.54
C ALA A 79 3.85 -10.61 0.45
N ASN A 80 3.19 -10.70 1.59
CA ASN A 80 1.78 -10.46 1.77
C ASN A 80 1.51 -8.95 1.75
N LEU A 81 0.91 -8.48 0.67
CA LEU A 81 0.64 -7.05 0.45
C LEU A 81 -0.83 -6.75 0.66
N GLN A 82 -1.12 -5.78 1.53
CA GLN A 82 -2.46 -5.38 1.90
C GLN A 82 -2.72 -3.91 1.54
N ILE A 83 -3.94 -3.66 1.05
CA ILE A 83 -4.44 -2.31 0.77
C ILE A 83 -5.61 -1.97 1.69
N LEU A 84 -5.83 -0.68 1.91
CA LEU A 84 -7.05 -0.19 2.56
C LEU A 84 -8.10 0.21 1.50
N ALA A 85 -9.27 -0.42 1.56
CA ALA A 85 -10.45 -0.07 0.75
C ALA A 85 -11.63 0.34 1.65
N ARG A 86 -12.41 1.34 1.23
CA ARG A 86 -13.55 1.90 1.99
C ARG A 86 -14.89 1.39 1.46
N GLY A 87 -15.22 0.12 1.75
CA GLY A 87 -16.51 -0.47 1.39
C GLY A 87 -16.90 -0.20 -0.08
N ILE A 88 -18.12 0.28 -0.31
CA ILE A 88 -18.64 0.58 -1.65
C ILE A 88 -17.93 1.75 -2.33
N ASN A 89 -17.17 2.58 -1.61
CA ASN A 89 -16.42 3.67 -2.21
C ASN A 89 -15.03 3.21 -2.65
N THR A 90 -14.52 2.06 -2.17
CA THR A 90 -13.16 1.58 -2.45
C THR A 90 -12.10 2.65 -2.15
N VAL A 91 -11.45 3.22 -3.17
CA VAL A 91 -10.52 4.37 -3.09
C VAL A 91 -11.09 5.63 -3.75
N MET A 92 -12.36 5.62 -4.18
CA MET A 92 -13.03 6.77 -4.79
C MET A 92 -13.59 7.68 -3.72
N LEU A 93 -13.83 8.96 -4.06
CA LEU A 93 -14.38 9.95 -3.14
C LEU A 93 -15.89 9.80 -2.91
N ASP A 94 -16.58 9.15 -3.85
CA ASP A 94 -18.02 8.91 -3.81
C ASP A 94 -18.32 7.40 -3.95
N THR A 95 -19.60 7.05 -3.85
CA THR A 95 -20.13 5.71 -4.03
C THR A 95 -19.79 5.16 -5.41
N ALA A 96 -19.12 4.01 -5.45
CA ALA A 96 -18.77 3.37 -6.72
C ALA A 96 -19.93 2.50 -7.24
N SER A 97 -20.10 2.48 -8.56
CA SER A 97 -20.96 1.49 -9.21
C SER A 97 -20.34 0.08 -9.09
N ARG A 98 -21.13 -0.96 -9.38
CA ARG A 98 -20.63 -2.34 -9.38
C ARG A 98 -19.43 -2.50 -10.33
N GLU A 99 -19.52 -1.94 -11.53
CA GLU A 99 -18.47 -2.02 -12.54
C GLU A 99 -17.17 -1.38 -12.04
N MET A 100 -17.29 -0.27 -11.32
CA MET A 100 -16.14 0.42 -10.73
C MET A 100 -15.52 -0.36 -9.57
N ILE A 101 -16.32 -1.05 -8.76
CA ILE A 101 -15.83 -1.96 -7.71
C ILE A 101 -15.10 -3.17 -8.33
N ASP A 102 -15.65 -3.74 -9.39
CA ASP A 102 -15.03 -4.85 -10.11
C ASP A 102 -13.71 -4.42 -10.76
N LEU A 103 -13.68 -3.23 -11.37
CA LEU A 103 -12.47 -2.64 -11.93
C LEU A 103 -11.42 -2.38 -10.84
N PHE A 104 -11.82 -1.85 -9.68
CA PHE A 104 -10.94 -1.68 -8.53
C PHE A 104 -10.29 -3.01 -8.14
N ALA A 105 -11.08 -4.08 -7.98
CA ALA A 105 -10.55 -5.39 -7.61
C ALA A 105 -9.57 -5.95 -8.65
N GLN A 106 -9.86 -5.80 -9.94
CA GLN A 106 -8.97 -6.25 -11.03
C GLN A 106 -7.66 -5.48 -11.07
N MET A 107 -7.73 -4.15 -11.00
CA MET A 107 -6.55 -3.29 -11.07
C MET A 107 -5.66 -3.47 -9.86
N PHE A 108 -6.23 -3.46 -8.65
CA PHE A 108 -5.42 -3.65 -7.46
C PHE A 108 -4.81 -5.06 -7.40
N LYS A 109 -5.53 -6.11 -7.82
CA LYS A 109 -4.93 -7.45 -7.92
C LYS A 109 -3.76 -7.50 -8.91
N LYS A 110 -3.84 -6.77 -10.02
CA LYS A 110 -2.79 -6.74 -11.05
C LYS A 110 -1.51 -6.08 -10.53
N HIS A 111 -1.66 -5.03 -9.70
CA HIS A 111 -0.56 -4.20 -9.19
C HIS A 111 -0.18 -4.52 -7.73
N SER A 112 -0.73 -5.60 -7.15
CA SER A 112 -0.39 -6.06 -5.80
C SER A 112 0.55 -7.23 -5.82
#